data_AF-A0A536A5F3-F1
#
_entry.id   AF-A0A536A5F3-F1
#
_cell.length_a   1.000
_cell.length_b   1.000
_cell.length_c   1.000
_cell.angle_alpha   90.00
_cell.angle_beta   90.00
_cell.angle_gamma   90.00
#
_symmetry.space_group_name_H-M   'P 1'
#
loop_
_entity.id
_entity.type
_entity.pdbx_description
1 polymer ?
#
loop_
_entity_poly.entity_id
_entity_poly.type
_entity_poly.pdbx_seq_one_letter_code
_entity_poly.pdbx_strand_id
1 'polypeptide(L)' 'ECIDCGACEPACPVTAIFEESATPDEWKHFIKINADFFK' A
#
# COMPACT_ATOMS: atom_id res chain seq x y z
N GLU A 1 -9.35 -6.27 3.62
CA GLU A 1 -8.35 -7.34 3.49
C GLU A 1 -7.79 -7.31 2.06
N CYS A 2 -6.46 -7.32 1.91
CA CYS A 2 -5.77 -7.33 0.62
C CYS A 2 -5.53 -8.78 0.17
N ILE A 3 -5.48 -9.03 -1.14
CA ILE A 3 -5.23 -10.35 -1.75
C ILE A 3 -4.09 -10.34 -2.78
N ASP A 4 -3.28 -9.29 -2.78
CA ASP A 4 -2.10 -9.13 -3.64
C ASP A 4 -2.38 -9.29 -5.15
N CYS A 5 -3.55 -8.86 -5.61
CA CYS A 5 -3.94 -8.98 -7.03
C CYS A 5 -3.31 -7.92 -7.95
N GLY A 6 -2.67 -6.88 -7.40
CA GLY A 6 -1.96 -5.85 -8.15
C GLY A 6 -2.83 -4.91 -9.00
N ALA A 7 -4.16 -5.05 -9.00
CA ALA A 7 -5.03 -4.24 -9.87
C ALA A 7 -5.08 -2.75 -9.48
N CYS A 8 -4.89 -2.43 -8.20
CA CYS A 8 -4.99 -1.07 -7.69
C CYS A 8 -3.76 -0.19 -7.99
N GLU A 9 -2.57 -0.79 -8.11
CA GLU A 9 -1.31 -0.08 -8.36
C GLU A 9 -1.31 0.67 -9.71
N PRO A 10 -1.53 0.03 -10.89
CA PRO A 10 -1.56 0.74 -12.17
C PRO A 10 -2.81 1.62 -12.34
N ALA A 11 -3.86 1.37 -11.55
CA ALA A 11 -5.08 2.18 -11.57
C ALA A 11 -4.94 3.50 -10.79
N CYS A 12 -3.91 3.62 -9.93
CA CYS A 12 -3.71 4.80 -9.10
C CYS A 12 -3.12 5.97 -9.93
N PRO A 13 -3.87 7.08 -10.15
CA PRO A 13 -3.41 8.17 -11.01
C PRO A 13 -2.23 8.97 -10.43
N VAL A 14 -1.96 8.81 -9.14
CA VAL A 14 -0.90 9.53 -8.40
C VAL A 14 0.20 8.60 -7.92
N THR A 15 0.17 7.32 -8.30
CA THR A 15 1.23 6.34 -7.97
C THR A 15 1.51 6.26 -6.46
N ALA A 16 0.44 6.24 -5.65
CA ALA A 16 0.53 6.21 -4.19
C ALA A 16 0.40 4.80 -3.57
N ILE A 17 0.09 3.79 -4.39
CA ILE A 17 -0.08 2.40 -3.95
C ILE A 17 1.18 1.64 -4.31
N PHE A 18 1.76 0.98 -3.30
CA PHE A 18 2.96 0.15 -3.42
C PHE A 18 2.68 -1.22 -2.82
N GLU A 19 3.32 -2.25 -3.35
CA GLU A 19 3.46 -3.52 -2.65
C GLU A 19 4.32 -3.31 -1.38
N GLU A 20 4.07 -4.08 -0.32
CA GLU A 20 4.67 -3.83 0.99
C GLU A 20 6.22 -3.85 0.95
N SER A 21 6.81 -4.77 0.16
CA SER A 21 8.27 -4.87 0.00
C SER A 21 8.85 -3.75 -0.87
N ALA A 22 8.04 -3.16 -1.75
CA ALA A 22 8.43 -2.05 -2.63
C ALA A 22 8.18 -0.66 -2.03
N THR A 23 7.60 -0.56 -0.83
CA THR A 23 7.28 0.72 -0.20
C THR A 23 8.56 1.48 0.17
N PRO A 24 8.73 2.75 -0.25
CA PRO A 24 9.87 3.58 0.11
C PRO A 24 10.08 3.69 1.63
N ASP A 25 11.34 3.75 2.08
CA ASP A 25 11.68 3.75 3.51
C ASP A 25 10.98 4.86 4.31
N GLU A 26 10.84 6.05 3.72
CA GLU A 26 10.14 7.18 4.32
C GLU A 26 8.64 6.92 4.56
N TRP A 27 8.02 6.00 3.81
CA TRP A 27 6.58 5.71 3.85
C TRP A 27 6.23 4.35 4.47
N LYS A 28 7.21 3.54 4.87
CA LYS A 28 6.97 2.23 5.52
C LYS A 28 6.07 2.30 6.76
N HIS A 29 6.06 3.45 7.44
CA HIS A 29 5.19 3.66 8.60
C HIS A 29 3.69 3.61 8.24
N PHE A 30 3.30 3.86 6.99
CA PHE A 30 1.91 3.77 6.54
C PHE A 30 1.37 2.35 6.47
N ILE A 31 2.23 1.33 6.35
CA ILE A 31 1.79 -0.08 6.34
C ILE A 31 1.01 -0.39 7.63
N LYS A 32 1.58 -0.01 8.78
CA LYS A 32 0.93 -0.19 10.07
C LYS A 32 -0.33 0.67 10.21
N ILE A 33 -0.28 1.93 9.77
CA ILE A 33 -1.44 2.83 9.82
C ILE A 33 -2.62 2.25 9.03
N ASN A 34 -2.34 1.75 7.82
CA ASN A 34 -3.36 1.13 6.96
C ASN A 34 -3.93 -0.13 7.62
N ALA A 35 -3.09 -1.02 8.16
CA ALA A 35 -3.56 -2.21 8.86
C ALA A 35 -4.39 -1.90 10.11
N ASP A 36 -3.96 -0.93 10.92
CA ASP A 36 -4.66 -0.52 12.16
C ASP A 36 -5.97 0.23 11.87
N PHE A 37 -6.08 0.92 10.73
CA PHE A 37 -7.32 1.62 10.33
C PHE A 37 -8.49 0.67 10.05
N PHE A 38 -8.20 -0.54 9.55
CA PHE A 38 -9.22 -1.53 9.17
C PHE A 38 -9.33 -2.71 10.15
N LYS A 39 -8.76 -2.59 11.36
CA LYS A 39 -8.94 -3.56 12.45
C LYS A 39 -10.33 -3.50 13.07
#